data_AF-A0A1B3B2J6-F1
#
_entry.id   AF-A0A1B3B2J6-F1
#
_cell.length_a   1.000
_cell.length_b   1.000
_cell.length_c   1.000
_cell.angle_alpha   90.00
_cell.angle_beta   90.00
_cell.angle_gamma   90.00
#
_symmetry.space_group_name_H-M   'P 1'
#
loop_
_entity.id
_entity.type
_entity.pdbx_description
1 polymer ?
#
loop_
_entity_poly.entity_id
_entity_poly.type
_entity_poly.pdbx_seq_one_letter_code
_entity_poly.pdbx_strand_id
1 'polypeptide(L)'
;YRELYHILENHKFTKESHAKLQALWLEAHYQEAEKLRGRPLGPVDKYRVRKKFPLPRTIWDGEQKTHCFKERTRHLLREWYLQDPYPNPSKKRELAQATGLTPTQVGNWFKNRRQRDRAAAAKN
;
A
#
# COMPACT_ATOMS: atom_id res chain seq x y z
N TYR A 1 13.16 -7.40 -19.38
CA TYR A 1 12.54 -6.37 -20.25
C TYR A 1 13.32 -5.05 -20.23
N ARG A 2 14.66 -5.08 -20.38
CA ARG A 2 15.51 -3.90 -20.14
C ARG A 2 15.25 -2.74 -21.10
N GLU A 3 15.11 -3.03 -22.39
CA GLU A 3 14.84 -2.02 -23.42
C GLU A 3 13.48 -1.34 -23.23
N LEU A 4 12.44 -2.11 -22.90
CA LEU A 4 11.12 -1.58 -22.57
C LEU A 4 11.21 -0.56 -21.42
N TYR A 5 11.87 -0.91 -20.32
CA TYR A 5 12.03 -0.01 -19.18
C TYR A 5 12.75 1.27 -19.57
N HIS A 6 13.85 1.15 -20.32
CA HIS A 6 14.62 2.29 -20.81
C HIS A 6 13.76 3.24 -21.68
N ILE A 7 12.97 2.71 -22.62
CA ILE A 7 12.09 3.52 -23.47
C ILE A 7 11.05 4.23 -22.62
N LEU A 8 10.37 3.49 -21.73
CA LEU A 8 9.30 4.02 -20.89
C LEU A 8 9.80 5.06 -19.91
N GLU A 9 11.02 4.96 -19.39
CA GLU A 9 11.58 5.90 -18.41
C GLU A 9 12.11 7.20 -19.04
N ASN A 10 12.55 7.16 -20.31
CA ASN A 10 13.30 8.27 -20.91
C ASN A 10 12.55 9.06 -21.98
N HIS A 11 11.40 8.57 -22.46
CA HIS A 11 10.61 9.26 -23.49
C HIS A 11 9.27 9.73 -22.93
N LYS A 12 8.83 10.93 -23.32
CA LYS A 12 7.50 11.43 -22.96
C LYS A 12 6.45 10.89 -23.92
N PHE A 13 5.31 10.48 -23.37
CA PHE A 13 4.22 9.91 -24.13
C PHE A 13 2.94 10.72 -23.96
N THR A 14 2.05 10.67 -24.95
CA THR A 14 0.74 11.34 -24.87
C THR A 14 -0.19 10.60 -23.90
N LYS A 15 -1.14 11.33 -23.29
CA LYS A 15 -2.01 10.79 -22.23
C LYS A 15 -2.86 9.61 -22.70
N GLU A 16 -3.23 9.58 -23.97
CA GLU A 16 -4.04 8.52 -24.58
C GLU A 16 -3.29 7.18 -24.58
N SER A 17 -1.96 7.23 -24.68
CA SER A 17 -1.10 6.04 -24.67
C SER A 17 -0.75 5.56 -23.26
N HIS A 18 -0.89 6.40 -22.23
CA HIS A 18 -0.45 6.08 -20.86
C HIS A 18 -1.07 4.79 -20.34
N ALA A 19 -2.37 4.57 -20.51
CA ALA A 19 -3.04 3.35 -20.01
C ALA A 19 -2.40 2.06 -20.55
N LYS A 20 -2.07 2.04 -21.86
CA LYS A 20 -1.42 0.90 -22.50
C LYS A 20 0.02 0.71 -22.01
N LEU A 21 0.78 1.80 -21.89
CA LEU A 21 2.18 1.75 -21.45
C LEU A 21 2.31 1.36 -19.97
N GLN A 22 1.38 1.82 -19.13
CA GLN A 22 1.29 1.40 -17.73
C GLN A 22 0.99 -0.10 -17.62
N ALA A 23 0.09 -0.64 -18.45
CA ALA A 23 -0.17 -2.08 -18.50
C ALA A 23 1.10 -2.87 -18.86
N LEU A 24 1.81 -2.45 -19.91
CA LEU A 24 3.08 -3.08 -20.32
C LEU A 24 4.14 -3.05 -19.22
N TRP A 25 4.30 -1.91 -18.54
CA TRP A 25 5.22 -1.78 -17.41
C TRP A 25 4.91 -2.80 -16.30
N LEU A 26 3.63 -2.88 -15.92
CA LEU A 26 3.18 -3.76 -14.84
C LEU A 26 3.31 -5.24 -15.23
N GLU A 27 2.89 -5.61 -16.44
CA GLU A 27 2.99 -6.97 -16.96
C GLU A 27 4.43 -7.45 -17.02
N ALA A 28 5.34 -6.64 -17.55
CA ALA A 28 6.76 -6.96 -17.61
C ALA A 28 7.35 -7.24 -16.21
N HIS A 29 7.08 -6.36 -15.24
CA HIS A 29 7.55 -6.57 -13.87
C HIS A 29 6.89 -7.75 -13.15
N TYR A 30 5.61 -8.04 -13.44
CA TYR A 30 4.96 -9.23 -12.90
C TYR A 30 5.57 -10.50 -13.46
N GLN A 31 5.81 -10.57 -14.78
CA GLN A 31 6.42 -11.74 -15.42
C GLN A 31 7.84 -12.01 -14.91
N GLU A 32 8.67 -10.97 -14.74
CA GLU A 32 10.00 -11.13 -14.14
C GLU A 32 9.92 -11.63 -12.68
N ALA A 33 8.99 -11.11 -11.90
CA ALA A 33 8.80 -11.53 -10.51
C ALA A 33 8.21 -12.94 -10.37
N GLU A 34 7.32 -13.37 -11.28
CA GLU A 34 6.80 -14.75 -11.36
C GLU A 34 7.93 -15.72 -11.69
N LYS A 35 8.74 -15.40 -12.71
CA LYS A 35 9.90 -16.20 -13.12
C LYS A 35 10.90 -16.37 -11.98
N LEU A 36 11.20 -15.29 -11.24
CA LEU A 36 12.12 -15.34 -10.11
C LEU A 36 11.58 -16.17 -8.94
N ARG A 37 10.26 -16.18 -8.73
CA ARG A 37 9.61 -16.91 -7.62
C ARG A 37 9.26 -18.35 -7.95
N GLY A 38 9.22 -18.72 -9.23
CA GLY A 38 8.79 -20.04 -9.69
C GLY A 38 7.30 -20.34 -9.44
N ARG A 39 6.48 -19.31 -9.18
CA ARG A 39 5.03 -19.46 -8.93
C ARG A 39 4.24 -18.20 -9.33
N PRO A 40 2.94 -18.32 -9.64
CA PRO A 40 2.09 -17.17 -9.94
C PRO A 40 2.02 -16.16 -8.79
N LEU A 41 1.92 -14.86 -9.12
CA LEU A 41 1.82 -13.80 -8.11
C LEU A 41 0.39 -13.64 -7.59
N GLY A 42 0.23 -13.78 -6.28
CA GLY A 42 -0.99 -13.37 -5.59
C GLY A 42 -1.12 -11.84 -5.48
N PRO A 43 -2.29 -11.33 -5.05
CA PRO A 43 -2.56 -9.89 -4.94
C PRO A 43 -1.53 -9.11 -4.09
N VAL A 44 -1.05 -9.71 -2.99
CA VAL A 44 -0.04 -9.11 -2.11
C VAL A 44 1.32 -9.01 -2.79
N ASP A 45 1.70 -10.02 -3.57
CA ASP A 45 2.96 -10.00 -4.30
C ASP A 45 2.91 -8.98 -5.44
N LYS A 46 1.80 -8.88 -6.17
CA LYS A 46 1.58 -7.80 -7.17
C LYS A 46 1.60 -6.40 -6.54
N TYR A 47 1.06 -6.24 -5.33
CA TYR A 47 1.20 -4.99 -4.56
C TYR A 47 2.66 -4.67 -4.25
N ARG A 48 3.45 -5.65 -3.79
CA ARG A 48 4.88 -5.46 -3.50
C ARG A 48 5.66 -5.07 -4.75
N VAL A 49 5.38 -5.68 -5.90
CA VAL A 49 6.01 -5.33 -7.18
C VAL A 49 5.71 -3.87 -7.55
N ARG A 50 4.44 -3.45 -7.56
CA ARG A 50 4.05 -2.05 -7.83
C ARG A 50 4.73 -1.04 -6.91
N LYS A 51 4.93 -1.42 -5.64
CA LYS A 51 5.62 -0.56 -4.66
C LYS A 51 7.12 -0.48 -4.91
N LYS A 52 7.75 -1.59 -5.34
CA LYS A 52 9.19 -1.65 -5.64
C LYS A 52 9.53 -0.95 -6.96
N PHE A 53 8.63 -1.04 -7.95
CA PHE A 53 8.80 -0.49 -9.29
C PHE A 53 7.59 0.41 -9.63
N PRO A 54 7.55 1.63 -9.07
CA PRO A 54 6.46 2.57 -9.36
C PRO A 54 6.46 2.95 -10.84
N LEU A 55 5.31 3.40 -11.34
CA LEU A 55 5.20 3.89 -12.71
C LEU A 55 6.13 5.11 -12.93
N PRO A 56 6.88 5.17 -14.02
CA PRO A 56 7.73 6.31 -14.32
C PRO A 56 6.89 7.55 -14.68
N ARG A 57 7.40 8.75 -14.36
CA ARG A 57 6.70 10.04 -14.54
C ARG A 57 6.37 10.39 -16.00
N THR A 58 7.03 9.72 -16.93
CA THR A 58 6.84 9.79 -18.38
C THR A 58 5.52 9.19 -18.86
N ILE A 59 4.95 8.26 -18.10
CA ILE A 59 3.67 7.59 -18.40
C ILE A 59 2.67 7.72 -17.24
N TRP A 60 2.96 8.59 -16.26
CA TRP A 60 2.13 8.77 -15.08
C TRP A 60 2.32 10.15 -14.43
N ASP A 61 1.20 10.85 -14.17
CA ASP A 61 1.19 12.24 -13.68
C ASP A 61 1.59 12.39 -12.19
N GLY A 62 1.87 11.29 -11.48
CA GLY A 62 2.45 11.34 -10.13
C GLY A 62 1.46 11.48 -8.97
N GLU A 63 0.15 11.45 -9.22
CA GLU A 63 -0.88 11.55 -8.17
C GLU A 63 -0.87 10.35 -7.21
N GLN A 64 -0.07 10.43 -6.15
CA GLN A 64 -0.08 9.44 -5.08
C GLN A 64 -1.32 9.64 -4.20
N LYS A 65 -2.26 8.68 -4.23
CA LYS A 65 -3.29 8.59 -3.18
C LYS A 65 -2.62 8.18 -1.88
N THR A 66 -2.58 9.08 -0.90
CA THR A 66 -2.10 8.73 0.43
C THR A 66 -3.12 7.79 1.09
N HIS A 67 -2.73 6.52 1.26
CA HIS A 67 -3.56 5.53 1.96
C HIS A 67 -3.43 5.60 3.49
N CYS A 68 -2.89 6.70 4.00
CA CYS A 68 -2.77 6.95 5.43
C CYS A 68 -3.97 7.77 5.92
N PHE A 69 -4.45 7.48 7.12
CA PHE A 69 -5.45 8.33 7.77
C PHE A 69 -4.87 9.74 8.03
N LYS A 70 -5.75 10.74 8.10
CA LYS A 70 -5.38 12.12 8.49
C LYS A 70 -4.66 12.12 9.86
N GLU A 71 -3.76 13.07 10.08
CA GLU A 71 -2.95 13.12 11.32
C GLU A 71 -3.83 13.10 12.57
N ARG A 72 -4.92 13.89 12.61
CA ARG A 72 -5.89 13.91 13.71
C ARG A 72 -6.43 12.51 14.03
N THR A 73 -6.85 11.76 13.02
CA THR A 73 -7.35 10.38 13.18
C THR A 73 -6.25 9.45 13.68
N ARG A 74 -5.02 9.58 13.16
CA ARG A 74 -3.87 8.77 13.59
C ARG A 74 -3.50 9.04 15.04
N HIS A 75 -3.51 10.31 15.46
CA HIS A 75 -3.25 10.71 16.83
C HIS A 75 -4.30 10.12 17.78
N LEU A 76 -5.59 10.29 17.48
CA LEU A 76 -6.67 9.72 18.31
C LEU A 76 -6.56 8.19 18.48
N LEU A 77 -6.24 7.46 17.41
CA LEU A 77 -6.03 6.01 17.48
C LEU A 77 -4.80 5.63 18.33
N ARG A 78 -3.72 6.43 18.30
CA ARG A 78 -2.52 6.21 19.12
C ARG A 78 -2.80 6.42 20.60
N GLU A 79 -3.47 7.50 20.96
CA GLU A 79 -3.84 7.78 22.36
C GLU A 79 -4.67 6.65 22.95
N TRP A 80 -5.70 6.20 22.23
CA TRP A 80 -6.52 5.07 22.66
C TRP A 80 -5.75 3.75 22.77
N TYR A 81 -4.78 3.53 21.88
CA TYR A 81 -3.95 2.33 21.92
C TYR A 81 -3.09 2.23 23.17
N LEU A 82 -2.62 3.37 23.70
CA LEU A 82 -1.86 3.39 24.95
C LEU A 82 -2.72 2.98 26.16
N GLN A 83 -4.02 3.24 26.10
CA GLN A 83 -4.98 2.88 27.16
C GLN A 83 -5.45 1.42 27.03
N ASP A 84 -5.89 1.02 25.84
CA ASP A 84 -6.40 -0.33 25.56
C ASP A 84 -6.00 -0.81 24.16
N PRO A 85 -4.93 -1.65 24.05
CA PRO A 85 -4.52 -2.24 22.79
C PRO A 85 -5.51 -3.27 22.20
N TYR A 86 -6.51 -3.71 22.95
CA TYR A 86 -7.46 -4.77 22.59
C TYR A 86 -8.92 -4.35 22.78
N PRO A 87 -9.39 -3.29 22.10
CA PRO A 87 -10.74 -2.79 22.30
C PRO A 87 -11.80 -3.82 21.90
N ASN A 88 -12.83 -3.95 22.74
CA ASN A 88 -13.99 -4.79 22.48
C ASN A 88 -14.86 -4.24 21.31
N PRO A 89 -15.83 -5.01 20.78
CA PRO A 89 -16.66 -4.57 19.65
C PRO A 89 -17.46 -3.28 19.88
N SER A 90 -17.84 -2.97 21.12
CA SER A 90 -18.52 -1.72 21.46
C SER A 90 -17.55 -0.53 21.35
N LYS A 91 -16.38 -0.65 21.97
CA LYS A 91 -15.32 0.37 21.91
C LYS A 91 -14.80 0.61 20.50
N LYS A 92 -14.71 -0.43 19.66
CA LYS A 92 -14.39 -0.26 18.24
C LYS A 92 -15.42 0.59 17.49
N ARG A 93 -16.71 0.47 17.82
CA ARG A 93 -17.77 1.28 17.20
C ARG A 93 -17.72 2.73 17.66
N GLU A 94 -17.47 2.97 18.95
CA GLU A 94 -17.25 4.32 19.50
C GLU A 94 -16.05 5.00 18.83
N LEU A 95 -14.92 4.28 18.70
CA LEU A 95 -13.73 4.76 17.98
C LEU A 95 -14.01 5.06 16.51
N ALA A 96 -14.77 4.20 15.84
CA ALA A 96 -15.17 4.40 14.45
C ALA A 96 -15.95 5.71 14.28
N GLN A 97 -16.92 5.97 15.17
CA GLN A 97 -17.68 7.23 15.19
C GLN A 97 -16.76 8.44 15.45
N ALA A 98 -15.89 8.37 16.45
CA ALA A 98 -15.01 9.48 16.82
C ALA A 98 -13.93 9.79 15.76
N THR A 99 -13.50 8.78 14.99
CA THR A 99 -12.45 8.90 13.97
C THR A 99 -12.98 9.15 12.56
N GLY A 100 -14.29 8.95 12.32
CA GLY A 100 -14.88 8.93 10.98
C GLY A 100 -14.45 7.72 10.14
N LEU A 101 -13.99 6.64 10.79
CA LEU A 101 -13.58 5.40 10.12
C LEU A 101 -14.67 4.33 10.24
N THR A 102 -14.56 3.25 9.47
CA THR A 102 -15.39 2.07 9.68
C THR A 102 -14.86 1.23 10.86
N PRO A 103 -15.72 0.46 11.55
CA PRO A 103 -15.27 -0.45 12.61
C PRO A 103 -14.19 -1.43 12.14
N THR A 104 -14.25 -1.86 10.87
CA THR A 104 -13.23 -2.72 10.24
C THR A 104 -11.89 -2.00 10.08
N GLN A 105 -11.88 -0.73 9.64
CA GLN A 105 -10.66 0.07 9.55
C GLN A 105 -9.99 0.26 10.91
N VAL A 106 -10.78 0.56 11.94
CA VAL A 106 -10.29 0.62 13.33
C VAL A 106 -9.72 -0.73 13.75
N GLY A 107 -10.47 -1.82 13.59
CA GLY A 107 -10.01 -3.17 13.93
C GLY A 107 -8.69 -3.56 13.25
N ASN A 108 -8.56 -3.25 11.96
CA ASN A 108 -7.34 -3.47 11.19
C ASN A 108 -6.18 -2.61 11.67
N TRP A 109 -6.42 -1.35 12.02
CA TRP A 109 -5.39 -0.46 12.55
C TRP A 109 -4.80 -1.03 13.86
N PHE A 110 -5.64 -1.45 14.80
CA PHE A 110 -5.21 -2.04 16.08
C PHE A 110 -4.46 -3.36 15.86
N LYS A 111 -4.98 -4.25 14.99
CA LYS A 111 -4.31 -5.50 14.61
C LYS A 111 -2.91 -5.22 14.04
N ASN A 112 -2.80 -4.30 13.08
CA ASN A 112 -1.55 -3.97 12.42
C ASN A 112 -0.56 -3.28 13.37
N ARG A 113 -1.04 -2.46 14.31
CA ARG A 113 -0.19 -1.84 15.34
C ARG A 113 0.45 -2.89 16.24
N ARG A 114 -0.34 -3.82 16.79
CA ARG A 114 0.19 -4.93 17.61
C ARG A 114 1.19 -5.81 16.86
N GLN A 115 0.93 -6.08 15.56
CA GLN A 115 1.89 -6.83 14.73
C GLN A 115 3.23 -6.10 14.57
N ARG A 116 3.21 -4.77 14.38
CA ARG A 116 4.43 -3.96 14.32
C ARG A 116 5.19 -3.95 15.64
N ASP A 117 4.48 -3.84 16.75
CA ASP A 117 5.12 -3.81 18.07
C ASP A 117 5.81 -5.15 18.38
N ARG A 118 5.17 -6.29 18.08
CA ARG A 118 5.82 -7.61 18.17
C ARG A 118 7.03 -7.75 17.25
N ALA A 119 6.92 -7.28 16.01
CA ALA A 119 8.02 -7.33 15.05
C ALA A 119 9.20 -6.41 15.45
N ALA A 120 8.94 -5.31 16.16
CA ALA A 120 9.98 -4.45 16.72
C ALA A 120 10.64 -5.09 17.95
N ALA A 121 9.85 -5.70 18.83
CA ALA A 121 10.36 -6.43 20.00
C ALA A 121 11.25 -7.62 19.61
N ALA A 122 10.93 -8.34 18.53
CA ALA A 122 11.71 -9.48 18.05
C ALA A 122 13.04 -9.11 17.36
N LYS A 123 13.35 -7.81 17.18
CA LYS A 123 14.59 -7.32 16.57
C LYS A 123 15.60 -6.79 17.59
N ASN A 124 15.20 -6.72 18.86
CA ASN A 124 16.04 -6.38 20.00
C ASN A 124 16.42 -7.65 20.75
#